data_AF-A0A2M7SSM2-F1
#
_entry.id   AF-A0A2M7SSM2-F1
#
_cell.length_a   1.000
_cell.length_b   1.000
_cell.length_c   1.000
_cell.angle_alpha   90.00
_cell.angle_beta   90.00
_cell.angle_gamma   90.00
#
_symmetry.space_group_name_H-M   'P 1'
#
loop_
_entity.id
_entity.type
_entity.pdbx_description
1 polymer ?
#
loop_
_entity_poly.entity_id
_entity_poly.type
_entity_poly.pdbx_seq_one_letter_code
_entity_poly.pdbx_strand_id
1 'polypeptide(L)'
;KVGPFHEAILPLLQEVFNASYTLGCDDPGAAAAFSVTPWPNEYANIHFYSVYKPGTPGIDLDWRLWLVGVEYVKGQPYVFALIHFQWEP
;
A
#
# COMPACT_ATOMS: atom_id res chain seq x y z
N LYS A 1 -8.95 11.02 5.23
CA LYS A 1 -10.33 10.55 5.52
C LYS A 1 -10.48 10.33 7.03
N VAL A 2 -11.66 10.58 7.60
CA VAL A 2 -11.92 10.38 9.05
C VAL A 2 -13.07 9.37 9.19
N GLY A 3 -12.84 8.28 9.92
CA GLY A 3 -13.85 7.25 10.17
C GLY A 3 -13.24 5.94 10.67
N PRO A 4 -14.06 4.97 11.11
CA PRO A 4 -13.61 3.63 11.49
C PRO A 4 -12.88 2.95 10.35
N PHE A 5 -11.93 2.07 10.68
CA PHE A 5 -11.17 1.31 9.68
C PHE A 5 -12.07 0.60 8.66
N HIS A 6 -13.14 -0.05 9.14
CA HIS A 6 -14.08 -0.80 8.31
C HIS A 6 -14.79 0.07 7.26
N GLU A 7 -15.01 1.35 7.56
CA GLU A 7 -15.76 2.26 6.68
C GLU A 7 -14.81 3.10 5.80
N ALA A 8 -13.67 3.53 6.36
CA ALA A 8 -12.79 4.47 5.70
C ALA A 8 -11.65 3.80 4.92
N ILE A 9 -11.12 2.67 5.42
CA ILE A 9 -9.88 2.05 4.95
C ILE A 9 -10.12 0.70 4.29
N LEU A 10 -10.92 -0.18 4.91
CA LEU A 10 -11.19 -1.52 4.39
C LEU A 10 -11.73 -1.51 2.94
N PRO A 11 -12.66 -0.62 2.55
CA PRO A 11 -13.14 -0.58 1.17
C PRO A 11 -12.02 -0.24 0.17
N LEU A 12 -11.05 0.58 0.56
CA LEU A 12 -9.91 0.97 -0.28
C LEU A 12 -8.91 -0.17 -0.45
N LEU A 13 -8.71 -0.98 0.60
CA LEU A 13 -7.92 -2.20 0.50
C LEU A 13 -8.63 -3.21 -0.42
N GLN A 14 -9.91 -3.46 -0.18
CA GLN A 14 -10.71 -4.37 -1.00
C GLN A 14 -10.73 -3.96 -2.47
N GLU A 15 -10.78 -2.66 -2.77
CA GLU A 15 -10.70 -2.16 -4.15
C GLU A 15 -9.40 -2.62 -4.85
N VAL A 16 -8.25 -2.50 -4.17
CA VAL A 16 -6.96 -2.89 -4.75
C VAL A 16 -6.81 -4.41 -4.83
N PHE A 17 -7.11 -5.12 -3.74
CA PHE A 17 -6.94 -6.58 -3.67
C PHE A 17 -7.95 -7.38 -4.49
N ASN A 18 -9.08 -6.78 -4.89
CA ASN A 18 -10.06 -7.38 -5.79
C ASN A 18 -9.86 -6.98 -7.27
N ALA A 19 -8.86 -6.13 -7.57
CA ALA A 19 -8.53 -5.71 -8.93
C ALA A 19 -7.29 -6.48 -9.47
N SER A 20 -6.94 -6.24 -10.73
CA SER A 20 -5.65 -6.66 -11.28
C SER A 20 -4.55 -5.76 -10.75
N TYR A 21 -3.87 -6.19 -9.69
CA TYR A 21 -2.74 -5.47 -9.09
C TYR A 21 -1.41 -6.15 -9.41
N THR A 22 -0.32 -5.40 -9.28
CA THR A 22 1.05 -5.92 -9.26
C THR A 22 1.60 -5.90 -7.83
N LEU A 23 2.45 -6.88 -7.52
CA LEU A 23 3.07 -7.05 -6.22
C LEU A 23 4.58 -6.86 -6.34
N GLY A 24 5.16 -5.99 -5.51
CA GLY A 24 6.60 -5.91 -5.26
C GLY A 24 6.94 -6.38 -3.85
N CYS A 25 8.12 -6.96 -3.67
CA CYS A 25 8.63 -7.46 -2.39
C CYS A 25 9.84 -6.63 -1.99
N ASP A 26 9.80 -6.02 -0.81
CA ASP A 26 10.85 -5.13 -0.27
C ASP A 26 11.28 -4.03 -1.27
N ASP A 27 10.38 -3.67 -2.18
CA ASP A 27 10.56 -2.67 -3.21
C ASP A 27 9.37 -1.69 -3.14
N PRO A 28 9.62 -0.38 -2.89
CA PRO A 28 8.56 0.63 -2.83
C PRO A 28 7.84 0.82 -4.18
N GLY A 29 8.41 0.35 -5.30
CA GLY A 29 7.80 0.43 -6.62
C GLY A 29 7.43 1.87 -6.99
N ALA A 30 6.19 2.07 -7.44
CA ALA A 30 5.68 3.39 -7.82
C ALA A 30 5.71 4.41 -6.66
N ALA A 31 5.76 3.99 -5.39
CA ALA A 31 5.79 4.91 -4.25
C ALA A 31 7.07 5.77 -4.25
N ALA A 32 8.18 5.24 -4.77
CA ALA A 32 9.44 5.96 -4.88
C ALA A 32 9.37 7.17 -5.83
N ALA A 33 8.38 7.21 -6.73
CA ALA A 33 8.14 8.37 -7.59
C ALA A 33 7.39 9.51 -6.84
N PHE A 34 6.72 9.20 -5.74
CA PHE A 34 5.84 10.12 -5.02
C PHE A 34 6.35 10.52 -3.64
N SER A 35 7.36 9.82 -3.12
CA SER A 35 8.02 10.13 -1.85
C SER A 35 9.51 9.80 -1.93
N VAL A 36 10.34 10.68 -1.35
CA VAL A 36 11.80 10.44 -1.19
C VAL A 36 12.08 9.31 -0.21
N THR A 37 11.17 9.10 0.75
CA THR A 37 11.27 8.03 1.75
C THR A 37 9.89 7.38 1.87
N PRO A 38 9.53 6.51 0.90
CA PRO A 38 8.18 5.90 0.85
C PRO A 38 7.92 4.98 2.04
N TRP A 39 8.97 4.28 2.47
CA TRP A 39 8.99 3.45 3.66
C TRP A 39 9.82 4.13 4.75
N PRO A 40 9.30 4.31 5.98
CA PRO A 40 10.03 5.00 7.04
C PRO A 40 11.34 4.28 7.40
N ASN A 41 12.41 5.06 7.58
CA ASN A 41 13.74 4.53 7.90
C ASN A 41 13.77 3.81 9.27
N GLU A 42 12.87 4.20 10.18
CA GLU A 42 12.68 3.56 11.48
C GLU A 42 12.24 2.09 11.35
N TYR A 43 11.70 1.70 10.20
CA TYR A 43 11.25 0.35 9.89
C TYR A 43 12.06 -0.30 8.76
N ALA A 44 13.30 0.14 8.51
CA ALA A 44 14.13 -0.35 7.42
C ALA A 44 14.48 -1.86 7.51
N ASN A 45 14.34 -2.46 8.70
CA ASN A 45 14.57 -3.88 8.94
C ASN A 45 13.30 -4.75 8.83
N ILE A 46 12.18 -4.16 8.40
CA ILE A 46 10.90 -4.87 8.28
C ILE A 46 10.59 -5.13 6.82
N HIS A 47 10.18 -6.36 6.53
CA HIS A 47 9.72 -6.74 5.20
C HIS A 47 8.39 -6.07 4.86
N PHE A 48 8.24 -5.67 3.60
CA PHE A 48 6.99 -5.09 3.15
C PHE A 48 6.66 -5.49 1.71
N TYR A 49 5.39 -5.41 1.38
CA TYR A 49 4.90 -5.57 0.02
C TYR A 49 4.44 -4.24 -0.54
N SER A 50 4.75 -3.94 -1.79
CA SER A 50 4.07 -2.90 -2.56
C SER A 50 2.96 -3.53 -3.39
N VAL A 51 1.73 -3.04 -3.24
CA VAL A 51 0.55 -3.54 -3.96
C VAL A 51 -0.01 -2.40 -4.80
N TYR A 52 0.20 -2.47 -6.11
CA TYR A 52 -0.14 -1.39 -7.04
C TYR A 52 -1.32 -1.80 -7.93
N LYS A 53 -2.41 -1.03 -7.86
CA LYS A 53 -3.52 -1.06 -8.82
C LYS A 53 -3.27 0.07 -9.83
N PRO A 54 -3.09 -0.24 -11.13
CA PRO A 54 -2.99 0.79 -12.16
C PRO A 54 -4.32 1.55 -12.30
N GLY A 55 -4.23 2.77 -12.82
CA GLY A 55 -5.43 3.54 -13.16
C GLY A 55 -6.28 2.82 -14.20
N THR A 56 -7.59 2.98 -14.09
CA THR A 56 -8.57 2.51 -15.07
C THR A 56 -8.33 3.27 -16.38
N PRO A 57 -8.26 2.59 -17.54
CA PRO A 57 -8.06 3.26 -18.82
C PRO A 57 -9.08 4.37 -19.07
N GLY A 58 -8.61 5.61 -19.23
CA GLY A 58 -9.48 6.78 -19.41
C GLY A 58 -9.87 7.51 -18.12
N ILE A 59 -9.46 6.98 -16.96
CA ILE A 59 -9.54 7.62 -15.63
C ILE A 59 -8.19 7.42 -14.92
N ASP A 60 -7.09 7.68 -15.63
CA ASP A 60 -5.75 7.21 -15.24
C ASP A 60 -5.27 7.65 -13.84
N LEU A 61 -5.93 8.64 -13.22
CA LEU A 61 -5.63 9.16 -11.88
C LEU A 61 -6.31 8.39 -10.73
N ASP A 62 -7.14 7.37 -11.01
CA ASP A 62 -7.75 6.50 -9.98
C ASP A 62 -6.84 5.32 -9.54
N TRP A 63 -5.53 5.43 -9.82
CA TRP A 63 -4.54 4.47 -9.37
C TRP A 63 -4.44 4.46 -7.84
N ARG A 64 -4.01 3.32 -7.29
CA ARG A 64 -3.78 3.16 -5.85
C ARG A 64 -2.57 2.31 -5.58
N LEU A 65 -1.88 2.65 -4.50
CA LEU A 65 -0.72 1.90 -4.04
C LEU A 65 -0.76 1.75 -2.51
N TRP A 66 -0.55 0.52 -2.06
CA TRP A 66 -0.35 0.21 -0.65
C TRP A 66 1.05 -0.32 -0.40
N LEU A 67 1.73 0.21 0.61
CA LEU A 67 2.86 -0.47 1.24
C LEU A 67 2.33 -1.22 2.47
N VAL A 68 2.52 -2.53 2.50
CA VAL A 68 2.02 -3.44 3.52
C VAL A 68 3.20 -4.01 4.28
N GLY A 69 3.44 -3.49 5.49
CA GLY A 69 4.48 -3.96 6.37
C GLY A 69 4.11 -5.26 7.06
N VAL A 70 5.01 -6.24 7.02
CA VAL A 70 4.84 -7.55 7.66
C VAL A 70 5.98 -7.80 8.64
N GLU A 71 5.62 -8.00 9.90
CA GLU A 71 6.54 -8.43 10.95
C GLU A 71 6.26 -9.88 11.35
N TYR A 72 7.31 -10.63 11.70
CA TYR A 72 7.18 -12.02 12.12
C TYR A 72 7.32 -12.15 13.64
N VAL A 73 6.20 -12.41 14.32
CA VAL A 73 6.20 -12.68 15.76
C VAL A 73 6.19 -14.19 15.95
N LYS A 74 7.30 -14.74 16.47
CA LYS A 74 7.52 -16.19 16.64
C LYS A 74 7.32 -16.99 15.34
N GLY A 75 7.76 -16.42 14.22
CA GLY A 75 7.65 -17.04 12.89
C GLY A 75 6.27 -16.92 12.23
N GLN A 76 5.31 -16.26 12.87
CA GLN A 76 3.99 -15.99 12.28
C GLN A 76 3.94 -14.55 11.74
N PRO A 77 3.53 -14.33 10.48
CA PRO A 77 3.44 -13.00 9.90
C PRO A 77 2.24 -12.23 10.45
N TYR A 78 2.48 -10.97 10.78
CA TYR A 78 1.47 -10.00 11.18
C TYR A 78 1.62 -8.74 10.33
N VAL A 79 0.50 -8.23 9.83
CA VAL A 79 0.48 -6.90 9.22
C VAL A 79 0.57 -5.88 10.36
N PHE A 80 1.62 -5.06 10.36
CA PHE A 80 1.86 -4.06 11.40
C PHE A 80 1.67 -2.62 10.90
N ALA A 81 1.85 -2.38 9.60
CA ALA A 81 1.72 -1.05 9.00
C ALA A 81 1.07 -1.13 7.62
N LEU A 82 0.26 -0.11 7.32
CA LEU A 82 -0.36 0.12 6.02
C LEU A 82 -0.15 1.58 5.63
N ILE A 83 0.55 1.82 4.53
CA ILE A 83 0.77 3.17 3.98
C ILE A 83 0.08 3.24 2.63
N HIS A 84 -0.79 4.23 2.48
CA HIS A 84 -1.59 4.41 1.27
C HIS A 84 -1.10 5.60 0.46
N PHE A 85 -0.88 5.37 -0.83
CA PHE A 85 -0.62 6.40 -1.82
C PHE A 85 -1.78 6.41 -2.81
N GLN A 86 -2.31 7.60 -3.05
CA GLN A 86 -3.34 7.87 -4.03
C GLN A 86 -3.12 9.27 -4.61
N TRP A 87 -3.70 9.52 -5.78
CA TRP A 87 -3.85 10.88 -6.27
C TRP A 87 -4.96 11.62 -5.49
N GLU A 88 -4.75 12.91 -5.22
CA GLU A 88 -5.75 13.82 -4.65
C GLU A 88 -5.86 15.07 -5.55
N PRO A 89 -7.08 15.57 -5.83
CA PRO A 89 -7.30 16.81 -6.58
C PRO A 89 -6.86 18.07 -5.83
#